data_AF-A0A6J2T4W9-F1
#
_entry.id   AF-A0A6J2T4W9-F1
#
_cell.length_a   1.000
_cell.length_b   1.000
_cell.length_c   1.000
_cell.angle_alpha   90.00
_cell.angle_beta   90.00
_cell.angle_gamma   90.00
#
_symmetry.space_group_name_H-M   'P 1'
#
loop_
_entity.id
_entity.type
_entity.pdbx_description
1 polymer ?
#
loop_
_entity_poly.entity_id
_entity_poly.type
_entity_poly.pdbx_seq_one_letter_code
_entity_poly.pdbx_strand_id
1 'polypeptide(L)'
;MNWFITVVFFFNWLGNAHFCVADLYNNGDGLDRSSQWIFREDVMLKFYDAAHTADRSKELLQNQLRHFLENLQKNLSTSPVLNGFRNDPAIVVDGPKLDVNSSTNYLQRITKLKELSIFFHIASDSAGTFARHSEQFFDTAKNLSYILLLKLRQVPSTQPTPVKIMLTNYFEEMEYFHIIFSEIMDEALEYTQSILHTIQKTFIHYAEIQRSVLDWKLKIDVVCCNRYMEFSQNYSSQIFKCAAGNDLNTAADIFSITILNAKYIMRQLEFRIQQIFNCFVFGKYKIRCRFLYNAERDFQQLFMKLEELESYYAIRKKSGRTLARVRRMGQFQETPRAINVQNSEKLLKCIPPNFPVAQMPSSLRSCFYFIGHD
;
A
#
# COMPACT_ATOMS: atom_id res chain seq x y z
N MET A 1 -25.72 -32.25 -11.36
CA MET A 1 -24.36 -31.65 -11.40
C MET A 1 -23.50 -32.39 -10.40
N ASN A 2 -22.50 -33.13 -10.88
CA ASN A 2 -21.94 -34.27 -10.15
C ASN A 2 -20.68 -33.87 -9.35
N TRP A 3 -20.86 -33.58 -8.06
CA TRP A 3 -19.81 -33.14 -7.14
C TRP A 3 -18.62 -34.12 -7.04
N PHE A 4 -18.89 -35.41 -7.27
CA PHE A 4 -17.89 -36.48 -7.30
C PHE A 4 -16.82 -36.32 -8.39
N ILE A 5 -17.14 -35.71 -9.54
CA ILE A 5 -16.16 -35.54 -10.61
C ILE A 5 -15.13 -34.46 -10.23
N THR A 6 -15.56 -33.37 -9.59
CA THR A 6 -14.68 -32.30 -9.10
C THR A 6 -13.72 -32.77 -8.01
N VAL A 7 -14.19 -33.62 -7.09
CA VAL A 7 -13.36 -34.16 -6.00
C VAL A 7 -12.35 -35.17 -6.54
N VAL A 8 -12.73 -36.04 -7.49
CA VAL A 8 -11.81 -37.00 -8.12
C VAL A 8 -10.74 -36.29 -8.95
N PHE A 9 -11.06 -35.18 -9.64
CA PHE A 9 -10.04 -34.37 -10.32
C PHE A 9 -9.09 -33.65 -9.35
N PHE A 10 -9.59 -33.20 -8.19
CA PHE A 10 -8.76 -32.53 -7.18
C PHE A 10 -7.78 -33.51 -6.49
N PHE A 11 -8.24 -34.73 -6.17
CA PHE A 11 -7.38 -35.77 -5.60
C PHE A 11 -6.43 -36.41 -6.61
N ASN A 12 -6.83 -36.59 -7.88
CA ASN A 12 -5.88 -37.01 -8.93
C ASN A 12 -4.84 -35.93 -9.26
N TRP A 13 -5.16 -34.65 -9.04
CA TRP A 13 -4.20 -33.56 -9.20
C TRP A 13 -3.18 -33.50 -8.05
N LEU A 14 -3.62 -33.69 -6.80
CA LEU A 14 -2.74 -33.81 -5.63
C LEU A 14 -1.88 -35.10 -5.65
N GLY A 15 -2.45 -36.23 -6.08
CA GLY A 15 -1.73 -37.50 -6.19
C GLY A 15 -0.63 -37.51 -7.27
N ASN A 16 -0.89 -36.88 -8.43
CA ASN A 16 0.11 -36.78 -9.51
C ASN A 16 1.19 -35.71 -9.25
N ALA A 17 0.91 -34.71 -8.39
CA ALA A 17 1.92 -33.75 -7.96
C ALA A 17 2.99 -34.40 -7.05
N HIS A 18 2.61 -35.39 -6.23
CA HIS A 18 3.55 -36.14 -5.38
C HIS A 18 4.30 -37.24 -6.14
N PHE A 19 3.68 -37.91 -7.11
CA PHE A 19 4.33 -38.99 -7.86
C PHE A 19 5.39 -38.50 -8.86
N CYS A 20 5.32 -37.25 -9.34
CA CYS A 20 6.36 -36.70 -10.21
C CYS A 20 7.64 -36.26 -9.48
N VAL A 21 7.64 -36.20 -8.13
CA VAL A 21 8.81 -35.78 -7.34
C VAL A 21 9.72 -36.98 -7.00
N ALA A 22 9.17 -38.19 -6.87
CA ALA A 22 9.93 -39.36 -6.45
C ALA A 22 10.74 -40.03 -7.58
N ASP A 23 10.25 -40.01 -8.82
CA ASP A 23 10.93 -40.68 -9.95
C ASP A 23 12.06 -39.85 -10.59
N LEU A 24 12.29 -38.61 -10.16
CA LEU A 24 13.35 -37.74 -10.67
C LEU A 24 14.71 -37.96 -9.99
N TYR A 25 14.82 -38.86 -9.01
CA TYR A 25 16.06 -39.07 -8.26
C TYR A 25 17.04 -40.07 -8.89
N ASN A 26 16.61 -40.90 -9.85
CA ASN A 26 17.38 -42.11 -10.19
C ASN A 26 17.81 -42.31 -11.65
N ASN A 27 17.69 -41.35 -12.56
CA ASN A 27 18.27 -41.53 -13.90
C ASN A 27 18.79 -40.22 -14.53
N GLY A 28 20.12 -40.12 -14.64
CA GLY A 28 20.79 -39.44 -15.76
C GLY A 28 21.28 -38.01 -15.52
N ASP A 29 22.58 -37.89 -15.28
CA ASP A 29 23.50 -36.78 -15.56
C ASP A 29 23.22 -35.38 -14.98
N GLY A 30 23.86 -35.18 -13.83
CA GLY A 30 24.64 -34.01 -13.43
C GLY A 30 24.42 -32.70 -14.19
N LEU A 31 23.55 -31.85 -13.64
CA LEU A 31 23.67 -30.39 -13.67
C LEU A 31 22.71 -29.81 -12.64
N ASP A 32 23.29 -29.26 -11.56
CA ASP A 32 22.81 -28.21 -10.64
C ASP A 32 21.31 -27.82 -10.65
N ARG A 33 20.41 -28.80 -10.61
CA ARG A 33 18.96 -28.54 -10.58
C ARG A 33 18.51 -28.05 -9.21
N SER A 34 19.16 -28.46 -8.11
CA SER A 34 18.68 -28.12 -6.76
C SER A 34 18.78 -26.63 -6.45
N SER A 35 19.83 -25.94 -6.90
CA SER A 35 20.00 -24.49 -6.67
C SER A 35 18.96 -23.63 -7.42
N GLN A 36 18.56 -24.05 -8.63
CA GLN A 36 17.53 -23.37 -9.44
C GLN A 36 16.09 -23.51 -8.87
N TRP A 37 15.80 -24.60 -8.15
CA TRP A 37 14.52 -24.77 -7.43
C TRP A 37 14.50 -23.99 -6.11
N ILE A 38 15.63 -23.97 -5.37
CA ILE A 38 15.75 -23.23 -4.10
C ILE A 38 15.65 -21.71 -4.32
N PHE A 39 16.25 -21.17 -5.39
CA PHE A 39 16.12 -19.74 -5.73
C PHE A 39 14.68 -19.34 -6.11
N ARG A 40 13.86 -20.29 -6.59
CA ARG A 40 12.48 -20.05 -7.04
C ARG A 40 11.52 -19.85 -5.86
N GLU A 41 11.66 -20.65 -4.80
CA GLU A 41 10.81 -20.53 -3.61
C GLU A 41 11.07 -19.21 -2.87
N ASP A 42 12.33 -18.80 -2.75
CA ASP A 42 12.71 -17.62 -1.97
C ASP A 42 12.19 -16.29 -2.57
N VAL A 43 12.25 -16.11 -3.90
CA VAL A 43 11.82 -14.85 -4.54
C VAL A 43 10.29 -14.70 -4.57
N MET A 44 9.56 -15.78 -4.85
CA MET A 44 8.09 -15.76 -4.81
C MET A 44 7.58 -15.54 -3.38
N LEU A 45 8.23 -16.16 -2.38
CA LEU A 45 7.91 -15.96 -0.97
C LEU A 45 8.10 -14.50 -0.57
N LYS A 46 9.25 -13.89 -0.91
CA LYS A 46 9.50 -12.45 -0.67
C LYS A 46 8.43 -11.56 -1.28
N PHE A 47 7.94 -11.86 -2.48
CA PHE A 47 6.86 -11.12 -3.11
C PHE A 47 5.55 -11.20 -2.32
N TYR A 48 5.13 -12.40 -1.92
CA TYR A 48 3.89 -12.58 -1.15
C TYR A 48 4.00 -11.99 0.26
N ASP A 49 5.17 -12.09 0.89
CA ASP A 49 5.45 -11.51 2.20
C ASP A 49 5.44 -9.97 2.15
N ALA A 50 6.08 -9.38 1.14
CA ALA A 50 6.01 -7.93 0.91
C ALA A 50 4.57 -7.46 0.68
N ALA A 51 3.80 -8.20 -0.14
CA ALA A 51 2.40 -7.89 -0.38
C ALA A 51 1.55 -7.99 0.91
N HIS A 52 1.76 -9.02 1.73
CA HIS A 52 1.02 -9.21 2.98
C HIS A 52 1.38 -8.15 4.02
N THR A 53 2.67 -7.83 4.16
CA THR A 53 3.18 -6.82 5.10
C THR A 53 2.63 -5.44 4.77
N ALA A 54 2.64 -5.09 3.49
CA ALA A 54 2.14 -3.82 3.01
C ALA A 54 0.60 -3.71 3.16
N ASP A 55 -0.15 -4.77 2.83
CA ASP A 55 -1.60 -4.84 3.03
C ASP A 55 -2.00 -4.71 4.51
N ARG A 56 -1.25 -5.36 5.41
CA ARG A 56 -1.45 -5.21 6.86
C ARG A 56 -1.21 -3.78 7.33
N SER A 57 -0.15 -3.12 6.85
CA SER A 57 0.11 -1.71 7.22
C SER A 57 -0.95 -0.74 6.71
N LYS A 58 -1.51 -1.00 5.52
CA LYS A 58 -2.67 -0.27 4.98
C LYS A 58 -3.88 -0.40 5.91
N GLU A 59 -4.23 -1.64 6.28
CA GLU A 59 -5.37 -1.90 7.16
C GLU A 59 -5.19 -1.25 8.54
N LEU A 60 -3.99 -1.30 9.10
CA LEU A 60 -3.67 -0.64 10.37
C LEU A 60 -3.93 0.86 10.29
N LEU A 61 -3.42 1.54 9.26
CA LEU A 61 -3.64 2.98 9.06
C LEU A 61 -5.12 3.29 8.87
N GLN A 62 -5.83 2.55 8.01
CA GLN A 62 -7.26 2.77 7.76
C GLN A 62 -8.10 2.57 9.03
N ASN A 63 -7.79 1.55 9.83
CA ASN A 63 -8.48 1.28 11.09
C ASN A 63 -8.21 2.38 12.12
N GLN A 64 -6.96 2.79 12.30
CA GLN A 64 -6.61 3.88 13.21
C GLN A 64 -7.35 5.17 12.87
N LEU A 65 -7.37 5.54 11.60
CA LEU A 65 -8.00 6.79 11.13
C LEU A 65 -9.53 6.73 11.18
N ARG A 66 -10.13 5.57 10.88
CA ARG A 66 -11.57 5.35 11.05
C ARG A 66 -11.99 5.47 12.51
N HIS A 67 -11.30 4.77 13.42
CA HIS A 67 -11.59 4.85 14.84
C HIS A 67 -11.44 6.26 15.40
N PHE A 68 -10.46 7.02 14.90
CA PHE A 68 -10.32 8.42 15.26
C PHE A 68 -11.51 9.28 14.85
N LEU A 69 -12.00 9.15 13.61
CA LEU A 69 -13.18 9.88 13.17
C LEU A 69 -14.43 9.52 13.98
N GLU A 70 -14.65 8.23 14.20
CA GLU A 70 -15.76 7.74 15.02
C GLU A 70 -15.68 8.29 16.44
N ASN A 71 -14.49 8.29 17.03
CA ASN A 71 -14.28 8.81 18.37
C ASN A 71 -14.40 10.34 18.39
N LEU A 72 -13.82 11.08 17.45
CA LEU A 72 -14.02 12.53 17.36
C LEU A 72 -15.51 12.89 17.26
N GLN A 73 -16.28 12.18 16.43
CA GLN A 73 -17.72 12.41 16.26
C GLN A 73 -18.51 12.07 17.54
N LYS A 74 -18.23 10.93 18.17
CA LYS A 74 -18.85 10.54 19.45
C LYS A 74 -18.52 11.53 20.56
N ASN A 75 -17.33 12.13 20.54
CA ASN A 75 -16.87 13.06 21.60
C ASN A 75 -17.24 14.53 21.39
N LEU A 76 -17.62 14.91 20.16
CA LEU A 76 -18.43 16.11 19.92
C LEU A 76 -19.84 15.97 20.52
N SER A 77 -20.27 14.74 20.83
CA SER A 77 -21.57 14.42 21.43
C SER A 77 -21.47 14.14 22.94
N THR A 78 -20.42 13.44 23.39
CA THR A 78 -20.12 13.05 24.79
C THR A 78 -18.71 12.37 24.89
N SER A 79 -17.77 12.89 25.70
CA SER A 79 -16.39 12.35 26.01
C SER A 79 -16.35 10.80 26.27
N PRO A 80 -15.31 9.93 25.97
CA PRO A 80 -13.86 10.13 25.68
C PRO A 80 -13.28 9.48 24.36
N VAL A 81 -12.14 9.99 23.84
CA VAL A 81 -11.60 9.68 22.48
C VAL A 81 -10.75 8.41 22.36
N LEU A 82 -10.28 7.79 23.46
CA LEU A 82 -9.22 6.78 23.37
C LEU A 82 -9.43 5.44 24.12
N ASN A 83 -10.61 5.12 24.64
CA ASN A 83 -10.82 3.79 25.26
C ASN A 83 -10.65 2.61 24.27
N GLY A 84 -10.66 2.85 22.95
CA GLY A 84 -10.48 1.80 21.93
C GLY A 84 -9.02 1.48 21.56
N PHE A 85 -8.03 2.28 21.97
CA PHE A 85 -6.62 2.10 21.56
C PHE A 85 -5.74 1.45 22.65
N ARG A 86 -6.33 1.08 23.79
CA ARG A 86 -5.62 0.59 24.98
C ARG A 86 -5.62 -0.94 25.13
N ASN A 87 -5.97 -1.67 24.08
CA ASN A 87 -5.96 -3.13 24.08
C ASN A 87 -4.56 -3.66 23.73
N ASP A 88 -3.60 -3.36 24.59
CA ASP A 88 -2.31 -4.04 24.66
C ASP A 88 -2.26 -4.78 26.02
N PRO A 89 -2.09 -6.12 26.09
CA PRO A 89 -2.40 -6.90 27.30
C PRO A 89 -1.46 -6.67 28.49
N ALA A 90 -0.49 -5.77 28.39
CA ALA A 90 0.49 -5.50 29.45
C ALA A 90 0.16 -4.30 30.33
N ILE A 91 -0.94 -3.56 30.08
CA ILE A 91 -1.32 -2.40 30.91
C ILE A 91 -2.80 -2.52 31.30
N VAL A 92 -3.09 -3.54 32.10
CA VAL A 92 -4.27 -3.55 32.97
C VAL A 92 -3.97 -2.60 34.12
N VAL A 93 -4.50 -1.38 34.05
CA VAL A 93 -4.71 -0.58 35.26
C VAL A 93 -6.21 -0.62 35.50
N ASP A 94 -6.58 -1.50 36.43
CA ASP A 94 -7.87 -1.48 37.11
C ASP A 94 -8.26 -0.03 37.40
N GLY A 95 -9.42 0.37 36.91
CA GLY A 95 -9.93 1.72 37.14
C GLY A 95 -10.11 1.96 38.63
N PRO A 96 -9.47 2.97 39.24
CA PRO A 96 -9.80 3.34 40.60
C PRO A 96 -11.07 4.17 40.59
N LYS A 97 -11.94 3.87 41.56
CA LYS A 97 -13.06 4.70 42.01
C LYS A 97 -12.57 6.14 42.24
N LEU A 98 -13.44 7.10 41.94
CA LEU A 98 -13.24 8.55 42.13
C LEU A 98 -12.68 8.84 43.54
N ASP A 99 -11.39 9.16 43.62
CA ASP A 99 -10.79 9.83 44.77
C ASP A 99 -10.29 11.22 44.37
N VAL A 100 -10.82 12.22 45.07
CA VAL A 100 -10.69 13.65 44.80
C VAL A 100 -9.36 14.16 45.36
N ASN A 101 -8.28 13.97 44.61
CA ASN A 101 -7.05 14.74 44.79
C ASN A 101 -6.87 15.72 43.61
N SER A 102 -6.60 16.99 43.91
CA SER A 102 -6.48 18.07 42.91
C SER A 102 -5.32 17.82 41.92
N SER A 103 -4.28 17.11 42.35
CA SER A 103 -3.14 16.69 41.53
C SER A 103 -3.50 15.60 40.51
N THR A 104 -4.33 14.61 40.87
CA THR A 104 -4.83 13.58 39.95
C THR A 104 -5.73 14.18 38.88
N ASN A 105 -6.61 15.13 39.25
CA ASN A 105 -7.44 15.87 38.30
C ASN A 105 -6.62 16.74 37.34
N TYR A 106 -5.54 17.37 37.82
CA TYR A 106 -4.63 18.17 37.00
C TYR A 106 -3.88 17.32 35.97
N LEU A 107 -3.27 16.22 36.43
CA LEU A 107 -2.55 15.28 35.55
C LEU A 107 -3.47 14.67 34.51
N GLN A 108 -4.68 14.26 34.90
CA GLN A 108 -5.66 13.69 33.98
C GLN A 108 -6.08 14.69 32.89
N ARG A 109 -6.24 15.98 33.22
CA ARG A 109 -6.55 17.02 32.23
C ARG A 109 -5.39 17.25 31.26
N ILE A 110 -4.16 17.33 31.75
CA ILE A 110 -2.99 17.49 30.89
C ILE A 110 -2.83 16.30 29.94
N THR A 111 -3.00 15.08 30.45
CA THR A 111 -2.97 13.88 29.61
C THR A 111 -4.01 13.98 28.51
N LYS A 112 -5.25 14.37 28.85
CA LYS A 112 -6.34 14.54 27.88
C LYS A 112 -6.03 15.60 26.81
N LEU A 113 -5.40 16.71 27.21
CA LEU A 113 -5.00 17.77 26.28
C LEU A 113 -3.93 17.29 25.28
N LYS A 114 -3.08 16.33 25.67
CA LYS A 114 -2.02 15.76 24.81
C LYS A 114 -2.52 14.64 23.88
N GLU A 115 -3.70 14.06 24.14
CA GLU A 115 -4.21 12.89 23.40
C GLU A 115 -4.26 13.11 21.89
N LEU A 116 -4.75 14.26 21.43
CA LEU A 116 -4.85 14.55 19.99
C LEU A 116 -3.47 14.65 19.33
N SER A 117 -2.51 15.32 19.98
CA SER A 117 -1.15 15.44 19.45
C SER A 117 -0.46 14.07 19.36
N ILE A 118 -0.63 13.25 20.41
CA ILE A 118 -0.10 11.88 20.42
C ILE A 118 -0.72 11.08 19.29
N PHE A 119 -2.03 11.18 19.09
CA PHE A 119 -2.72 10.52 18.00
C PHE A 119 -2.18 10.91 16.62
N PHE A 120 -2.07 12.22 16.32
CA PHE A 120 -1.57 12.67 15.02
C PHE A 120 -0.13 12.22 14.76
N HIS A 121 0.70 12.16 15.80
CA HIS A 121 2.05 11.60 15.69
C HIS A 121 2.02 10.10 15.35
N ILE A 122 1.25 9.29 16.07
CA ILE A 122 1.12 7.84 15.82
C ILE A 122 0.55 7.57 14.42
N ALA A 123 -0.45 8.35 14.01
CA ALA A 123 -1.06 8.27 12.68
C ALA A 123 -0.06 8.63 11.57
N SER A 124 0.77 9.66 11.80
CA SER A 124 1.88 10.01 10.91
C SER A 124 2.87 8.85 10.77
N ASP A 125 3.31 8.24 11.88
CA ASP A 125 4.23 7.10 11.87
C ASP A 125 3.64 5.90 11.13
N SER A 126 2.33 5.68 11.29
CA SER A 126 1.61 4.60 10.60
C SER A 126 1.46 4.88 9.10
N ALA A 127 1.25 6.14 8.71
CA ALA A 127 1.27 6.56 7.29
C ALA A 127 2.66 6.38 6.66
N GLY A 128 3.73 6.74 7.37
CA GLY A 128 5.11 6.51 6.94
C GLY A 128 5.46 5.03 6.84
N THR A 129 4.96 4.21 7.76
CA THR A 129 5.14 2.75 7.73
C THR A 129 4.45 2.13 6.52
N PHE A 130 3.21 2.51 6.24
CA PHE A 130 2.51 2.05 5.04
C PHE A 130 3.21 2.51 3.77
N ALA A 131 3.69 3.76 3.73
CA ALA A 131 4.47 4.28 2.61
C ALA A 131 5.68 3.37 2.33
N ARG A 132 6.54 3.14 3.32
CA ARG A 132 7.72 2.28 3.17
C ARG A 132 7.38 0.85 2.73
N HIS A 133 6.37 0.22 3.34
CA HIS A 133 6.02 -1.16 2.97
C HIS A 133 5.40 -1.24 1.56
N SER A 134 4.62 -0.23 1.15
CA SER A 134 4.09 -0.17 -0.21
C SER A 134 5.21 -0.04 -1.25
N GLU A 135 6.22 0.80 -0.99
CA GLU A 135 7.42 0.93 -1.82
C GLU A 135 8.13 -0.41 -2.01
N GLN A 136 8.43 -1.08 -0.90
CA GLN A 136 9.05 -2.40 -0.91
C GLN A 136 8.23 -3.42 -1.73
N PHE A 137 6.90 -3.39 -1.64
CA PHE A 137 6.04 -4.24 -2.44
C PHE A 137 6.17 -3.94 -3.94
N PHE A 138 6.10 -2.67 -4.36
CA PHE A 138 6.20 -2.29 -5.77
C PHE A 138 7.55 -2.67 -6.36
N ASP A 139 8.65 -2.41 -5.63
CA ASP A 139 10.00 -2.79 -6.04
C ASP A 139 10.15 -4.31 -6.15
N THR A 140 9.63 -5.06 -5.17
CA THR A 140 9.69 -6.51 -5.18
C THR A 140 8.86 -7.10 -6.33
N ALA A 141 7.70 -6.52 -6.64
CA ALA A 141 6.86 -6.94 -7.76
C ALA A 141 7.57 -6.74 -9.11
N LYS A 142 8.20 -5.57 -9.30
CA LYS A 142 9.01 -5.28 -10.49
C LYS A 142 10.20 -6.23 -10.61
N ASN A 143 10.94 -6.42 -9.52
CA ASN A 143 12.09 -7.31 -9.50
C ASN A 143 11.69 -8.77 -9.77
N LEU A 144 10.59 -9.25 -9.20
CA LEU A 144 10.09 -10.60 -9.48
C LEU A 144 9.73 -10.76 -10.96
N SER A 145 9.03 -9.79 -11.56
CA SER A 145 8.74 -9.79 -13.00
C SER A 145 10.01 -9.91 -13.85
N TYR A 146 11.05 -9.16 -13.49
CA TYR A 146 12.34 -9.19 -14.16
C TYR A 146 13.07 -10.53 -13.98
N ILE A 147 13.08 -11.08 -12.77
CA ILE A 147 13.68 -12.39 -12.47
C ILE A 147 12.99 -13.49 -13.29
N LEU A 148 11.65 -13.43 -13.41
CA LEU A 148 10.88 -14.35 -14.24
C LEU A 148 11.29 -14.24 -15.73
N LEU A 149 11.51 -13.03 -16.23
CA LEU A 149 12.02 -12.79 -17.60
C LEU A 149 13.41 -13.38 -17.79
N LEU A 150 14.34 -13.14 -16.85
CA LEU A 150 15.68 -13.72 -16.90
C LEU A 150 15.66 -15.25 -16.88
N LYS A 151 14.79 -15.83 -16.06
CA LYS A 151 14.61 -17.28 -15.99
C LYS A 151 14.14 -17.83 -17.33
N LEU A 152 13.23 -17.15 -17.99
CA LEU A 152 12.76 -17.55 -19.31
C LEU A 152 13.89 -17.55 -20.36
N ARG A 153 14.84 -16.60 -20.27
CA ARG A 153 16.04 -16.56 -21.14
C ARG A 153 17.03 -17.72 -20.91
N GLN A 154 16.90 -18.47 -19.81
CA GLN A 154 17.74 -19.66 -19.52
C GLN A 154 17.24 -20.93 -20.23
N VAL A 155 16.16 -20.86 -21.01
CA VAL A 155 15.67 -22.01 -21.79
C VAL A 155 16.77 -22.47 -22.80
N PRO A 156 17.08 -23.77 -22.89
CA PRO A 156 18.23 -24.26 -23.65
C PRO A 156 18.25 -23.78 -25.11
N SER A 157 19.39 -23.27 -25.57
CA SER A 157 19.60 -22.76 -26.92
C SER A 157 19.81 -23.84 -27.99
N THR A 158 19.83 -25.12 -27.61
CA THR A 158 20.04 -26.27 -28.51
C THR A 158 18.78 -26.75 -29.24
N GLN A 159 17.72 -25.94 -29.28
CA GLN A 159 16.47 -26.28 -29.95
C GLN A 159 16.56 -26.21 -31.49
N PRO A 160 15.71 -26.96 -32.22
CA PRO A 160 15.55 -26.81 -33.66
C PRO A 160 15.17 -25.38 -34.08
N THR A 161 15.62 -24.92 -35.25
CA THR A 161 15.39 -23.55 -35.76
C THR A 161 13.93 -23.07 -35.68
N PRO A 162 12.90 -23.87 -36.04
CA PRO A 162 11.50 -23.43 -35.95
C PRO A 162 11.07 -23.12 -34.50
N VAL A 163 11.62 -23.88 -33.54
CA VAL A 163 11.32 -23.72 -32.12
C VAL A 163 12.04 -22.50 -31.54
N LYS A 164 13.26 -22.23 -32.02
CA LYS A 164 14.00 -21.01 -31.67
C LYS A 164 13.22 -19.75 -32.03
N ILE A 165 12.68 -19.69 -33.24
CA ILE A 165 11.88 -18.53 -33.69
C ILE A 165 10.64 -18.33 -32.79
N MET A 166 9.92 -19.41 -32.46
CA MET A 166 8.75 -19.32 -31.57
C MET A 166 9.12 -18.85 -30.16
N LEU A 167 10.27 -19.30 -29.63
CA LEU A 167 10.79 -18.83 -28.35
C LEU A 167 11.19 -17.36 -28.40
N THR A 168 11.85 -16.92 -29.46
CA THR A 168 12.22 -15.51 -29.65
C THR A 168 10.99 -14.61 -29.60
N ASN A 169 9.94 -14.91 -30.37
CA ASN A 169 8.70 -14.12 -30.33
C ASN A 169 8.05 -14.14 -28.94
N TYR A 170 8.09 -15.28 -28.24
CA TYR A 170 7.56 -15.38 -26.89
C TYR A 170 8.37 -14.55 -25.87
N PHE A 171 9.68 -14.47 -26.05
CA PHE A 171 10.55 -13.63 -25.22
C PHE A 171 10.29 -12.14 -25.47
N GLU A 172 10.12 -11.73 -26.73
CA GLU A 172 9.79 -10.36 -27.11
C GLU A 172 8.46 -9.92 -26.47
N GLU A 173 7.42 -10.76 -26.54
CA GLU A 173 6.13 -10.48 -25.89
C GLU A 173 6.24 -10.36 -24.37
N MET A 174 7.03 -11.22 -23.72
CA MET A 174 7.24 -11.14 -22.28
C MET A 174 8.05 -9.90 -21.87
N GLU A 175 9.04 -9.51 -22.67
CA GLU A 175 9.83 -8.31 -22.44
C GLU A 175 8.97 -7.04 -22.60
N TYR A 176 8.13 -6.99 -23.63
CA TYR A 176 7.15 -5.92 -23.80
C TYR A 176 6.16 -5.86 -22.64
N PHE A 177 5.64 -7.01 -22.20
CA PHE A 177 4.79 -7.10 -21.01
C PHE A 177 5.49 -6.55 -19.75
N HIS A 178 6.76 -6.90 -19.53
CA HIS A 178 7.53 -6.47 -18.37
C HIS A 178 7.69 -4.96 -18.33
N ILE A 179 7.98 -4.32 -19.46
CA ILE A 179 8.12 -2.85 -19.57
C ILE A 179 6.82 -2.18 -19.13
N ILE A 180 5.68 -2.56 -19.72
CA ILE A 180 4.37 -1.98 -19.39
C ILE A 180 4.01 -2.25 -17.92
N PHE A 181 4.21 -3.47 -17.44
CA PHE A 181 3.97 -3.82 -16.03
C PHE A 181 4.78 -2.91 -15.09
N SER A 182 6.07 -2.70 -15.37
CA SER A 182 6.93 -1.84 -14.57
C SER A 182 6.44 -0.40 -14.54
N GLU A 183 6.06 0.16 -15.69
CA GLU A 183 5.53 1.52 -15.80
C GLU A 183 4.25 1.70 -14.97
N ILE A 184 3.32 0.74 -15.04
CA ILE A 184 2.09 0.72 -14.24
C ILE A 184 2.38 0.64 -12.74
N MET A 185 3.39 -0.13 -12.33
CA MET A 185 3.81 -0.21 -10.92
C MET A 185 4.42 1.11 -10.46
N ASP A 186 5.27 1.74 -11.27
CA ASP A 186 5.87 3.04 -10.95
C ASP A 186 4.82 4.15 -10.82
N GLU A 187 3.82 4.14 -11.70
CA GLU A 187 2.71 5.08 -11.64
C GLU A 187 1.86 4.91 -10.36
N ALA A 188 1.59 3.66 -9.96
CA ALA A 188 0.86 3.34 -8.75
C ALA A 188 1.66 3.70 -7.49
N LEU A 189 2.97 3.44 -7.51
CA LEU A 189 3.92 3.80 -6.46
C LEU A 189 3.93 5.32 -6.25
N GLU A 190 4.19 6.10 -7.31
CA GLU A 190 4.29 7.56 -7.23
C GLU A 190 3.02 8.16 -6.61
N TYR A 191 1.86 7.71 -7.05
CA TYR A 191 0.58 8.19 -6.54
C TYR A 191 0.38 7.85 -5.06
N THR A 192 0.62 6.59 -4.69
CA THR A 192 0.45 6.10 -3.31
C THR A 192 1.40 6.82 -2.36
N GLN A 193 2.68 6.94 -2.73
CA GLN A 193 3.70 7.63 -1.96
C GLN A 193 3.38 9.11 -1.77
N SER A 194 3.01 9.80 -2.85
CA SER A 194 2.71 11.24 -2.81
C SER A 194 1.62 11.55 -1.78
N ILE A 195 0.57 10.72 -1.71
CA ILE A 195 -0.53 10.92 -0.76
C ILE A 195 -0.09 10.58 0.66
N LEU A 196 0.54 9.42 0.88
CA LEU A 196 0.94 8.99 2.22
C LEU A 196 1.97 9.93 2.84
N HIS A 197 2.94 10.42 2.06
CA HIS A 197 3.90 11.43 2.53
C HIS A 197 3.24 12.77 2.84
N THR A 198 2.21 13.17 2.07
CA THR A 198 1.45 14.40 2.36
C THR A 198 0.71 14.27 3.69
N ILE A 199 0.05 13.12 3.92
CA ILE A 199 -0.63 12.82 5.18
C ILE A 199 0.37 12.83 6.34
N GLN A 200 1.47 12.09 6.21
CA GLN A 200 2.52 11.99 7.22
C GLN A 200 3.04 13.39 7.61
N LYS A 201 3.49 14.18 6.63
CA LYS A 201 4.04 15.52 6.87
C LYS A 201 3.01 16.49 7.46
N THR A 202 1.76 16.42 7.03
CA THR A 202 0.71 17.28 7.60
C THR A 202 0.41 16.90 9.05
N PHE A 203 0.32 15.60 9.34
CA PHE A 203 -0.01 15.11 10.68
C PHE A 203 1.12 15.34 11.68
N ILE A 204 2.38 15.10 11.30
CA ILE A 204 3.51 15.40 12.19
C ILE A 204 3.60 16.90 12.48
N HIS A 205 3.45 17.76 11.46
CA HIS A 205 3.52 19.20 11.65
C HIS A 205 2.38 19.71 12.54
N TYR A 206 1.17 19.21 12.35
CA TYR A 206 0.05 19.55 13.24
C TYR A 206 0.26 19.05 14.67
N ALA A 207 0.78 17.83 14.84
CA ALA A 207 1.09 17.27 16.16
C ALA A 207 2.13 18.13 16.90
N GLU A 208 3.16 18.61 16.22
CA GLU A 208 4.18 19.52 16.76
C GLU A 208 3.60 20.86 17.18
N ILE A 209 2.74 21.47 16.34
CA ILE A 209 2.04 22.71 16.70
C ILE A 209 1.22 22.50 17.98
N GLN A 210 0.46 21.39 18.07
CA GLN A 210 -0.33 21.08 19.26
C GLN A 210 0.54 20.90 20.51
N ARG A 211 1.74 20.29 20.40
CA ARG A 211 2.68 20.20 21.53
C ARG A 211 3.16 21.58 21.95
N SER A 212 3.61 22.38 20.98
CA SER A 212 4.13 23.73 21.24
C SER A 212 3.10 24.62 21.93
N VAL A 213 1.85 24.56 21.53
CA VAL A 213 0.78 25.38 22.12
C VAL A 213 0.48 24.96 23.56
N LEU A 214 0.62 23.67 23.90
CA LEU A 214 0.48 23.22 25.28
C LEU A 214 1.64 23.70 26.17
N ASP A 215 2.81 23.99 25.58
CA ASP A 215 3.93 24.62 26.28
C ASP A 215 3.72 26.13 26.48
N TRP A 216 2.83 26.76 25.72
CA TRP A 216 2.40 28.14 25.95
C TRP A 216 1.52 28.11 27.20
N LYS A 217 2.13 28.24 28.38
CA LYS A 217 1.51 28.19 29.72
C LYS A 217 -0.02 28.39 29.69
N LEU A 218 -0.77 27.31 29.49
CA LEU A 218 -2.23 27.30 29.44
C LEU A 218 -2.73 27.26 30.89
N LYS A 219 -3.77 28.04 31.20
CA LYS A 219 -4.47 27.92 32.49
C LYS A 219 -5.15 26.55 32.54
N ILE A 220 -4.73 25.70 33.48
CA ILE A 220 -5.24 24.32 33.64
C ILE A 220 -6.50 24.28 34.53
N ASP A 221 -7.38 25.25 34.36
CA ASP A 221 -8.72 25.23 34.94
C ASP A 221 -9.72 24.58 33.97
N VAL A 222 -10.91 24.22 34.48
CA VAL A 222 -11.93 23.50 33.70
C VAL A 222 -12.34 24.26 32.45
N VAL A 223 -12.52 25.58 32.56
CA VAL A 223 -13.05 26.42 31.48
C VAL A 223 -12.03 26.49 30.36
N CYS A 224 -10.76 26.74 30.70
CA CYS A 224 -9.69 26.87 29.72
C CYS A 224 -9.32 25.54 29.06
N CYS A 225 -9.29 24.43 29.81
CA CYS A 225 -9.12 23.10 29.21
C CYS A 225 -10.24 22.76 28.23
N ASN A 226 -11.50 23.04 28.59
CA ASN A 226 -12.64 22.75 27.72
C ASN A 226 -12.60 23.57 26.42
N ARG A 227 -12.33 24.88 26.51
CA ARG A 227 -12.20 25.75 25.32
C ARG A 227 -11.07 25.30 24.39
N TYR A 228 -9.93 24.90 24.96
CA TYR A 228 -8.82 24.39 24.15
C TYR A 228 -9.16 23.05 23.50
N MET A 229 -9.82 22.15 24.22
CA MET A 229 -10.23 20.85 23.68
C MET A 229 -11.22 21.01 22.53
N GLU A 230 -12.22 21.87 22.66
CA GLU A 230 -13.20 22.15 21.59
C GLU A 230 -12.51 22.72 20.35
N PHE A 231 -11.65 23.73 20.53
CA PHE A 231 -10.85 24.30 19.45
C PHE A 231 -9.99 23.22 18.76
N SER A 232 -9.29 22.42 19.55
CA SER A 232 -8.40 21.37 19.05
C SER A 232 -9.17 20.28 18.32
N GLN A 233 -10.33 19.85 18.81
CA GLN A 233 -11.16 18.83 18.16
C GLN A 233 -11.70 19.31 16.81
N ASN A 234 -12.19 20.55 16.75
CA ASN A 234 -12.71 21.13 15.51
C ASN A 234 -11.61 21.20 14.43
N TYR A 235 -10.45 21.78 14.76
CA TYR A 235 -9.34 21.87 13.80
C TYR A 235 -8.71 20.52 13.47
N SER A 236 -8.68 19.57 14.42
CA SER A 236 -8.25 18.20 14.14
C SER A 236 -9.15 17.53 13.10
N SER A 237 -10.47 17.71 13.19
CA SER A 237 -11.40 17.18 12.18
C SER A 237 -11.17 17.82 10.81
N GLN A 238 -10.97 19.13 10.74
CA GLN A 238 -10.75 19.85 9.49
C GLN A 238 -9.42 19.44 8.82
N ILE A 239 -8.34 19.38 9.59
CA ILE A 239 -7.01 18.99 9.11
C ILE A 239 -7.02 17.54 8.65
N PHE A 240 -7.67 16.64 9.40
CA PHE A 240 -7.86 15.26 8.98
C PHE A 240 -8.58 15.19 7.63
N LYS A 241 -9.73 15.86 7.50
CA LYS A 241 -10.53 15.82 6.26
C LYS A 241 -9.75 16.37 5.06
N CYS A 242 -8.99 17.44 5.26
CA CYS A 242 -8.18 18.03 4.22
C CYS A 242 -7.01 17.13 3.80
N ALA A 243 -6.27 16.57 4.75
CA ALA A 243 -5.05 15.82 4.46
C ALA A 243 -5.33 14.38 4.01
N ALA A 244 -6.29 13.71 4.66
CA ALA A 244 -6.52 12.28 4.51
C ALA A 244 -7.90 11.93 3.92
N GLY A 245 -8.84 12.87 3.78
CA GLY A 245 -10.24 12.58 3.45
C GLY A 245 -10.48 11.59 2.30
N ASN A 246 -10.65 12.08 1.06
CA ASN A 246 -10.86 11.20 -0.09
C ASN A 246 -9.54 10.64 -0.65
N ASP A 247 -8.44 11.37 -0.45
CA ASP A 247 -7.14 11.03 -1.02
C ASP A 247 -6.59 9.71 -0.42
N LEU A 248 -6.72 9.50 0.89
CA LEU A 248 -6.30 8.23 1.52
C LEU A 248 -7.07 7.03 1.00
N ASN A 249 -8.40 7.14 0.89
CA ASN A 249 -9.24 6.07 0.38
C ASN A 249 -8.87 5.75 -1.06
N THR A 250 -8.60 6.77 -1.87
CA THR A 250 -8.16 6.60 -3.26
C THR A 250 -6.79 5.92 -3.35
N ALA A 251 -5.83 6.31 -2.51
CA ALA A 251 -4.52 5.67 -2.45
C ALA A 251 -4.62 4.20 -2.01
N ALA A 252 -5.40 3.92 -0.97
CA ALA A 252 -5.64 2.57 -0.47
C ALA A 252 -6.36 1.69 -1.50
N ASP A 253 -7.33 2.26 -2.24
CA ASP A 253 -8.04 1.59 -3.32
C ASP A 253 -7.12 1.25 -4.49
N ILE A 254 -6.31 2.22 -4.95
CA ILE A 254 -5.30 2.00 -5.99
C ILE A 254 -4.37 0.87 -5.55
N PHE A 255 -3.76 0.99 -4.38
CA PHE A 255 -2.86 0.00 -3.84
C PHE A 255 -3.48 -1.40 -3.74
N SER A 256 -4.72 -1.51 -3.23
CA SER A 256 -5.41 -2.80 -3.08
C SER A 256 -5.68 -3.48 -4.42
N ILE A 257 -6.12 -2.72 -5.41
CA ILE A 257 -6.36 -3.25 -6.75
C ILE A 257 -5.03 -3.61 -7.43
N THR A 258 -3.97 -2.82 -7.23
CA THR A 258 -2.64 -3.16 -7.74
C THR A 258 -2.13 -4.45 -7.15
N ILE A 259 -2.20 -4.63 -5.83
CA ILE A 259 -1.81 -5.90 -5.16
C ILE A 259 -2.55 -7.08 -5.76
N LEU A 260 -3.88 -6.98 -5.87
CA LEU A 260 -4.71 -8.09 -6.33
C LEU A 260 -4.31 -8.53 -7.75
N ASN A 261 -4.12 -7.56 -8.64
CA ASN A 261 -3.73 -7.84 -10.01
C ASN A 261 -2.27 -8.28 -10.13
N ALA A 262 -1.35 -7.70 -9.35
CA ALA A 262 0.03 -8.13 -9.31
C ALA A 262 0.15 -9.60 -8.86
N LYS A 263 -0.56 -10.01 -7.80
CA LYS A 263 -0.60 -11.42 -7.36
C LYS A 263 -1.09 -12.35 -8.46
N TYR A 264 -2.15 -11.95 -9.18
CA TYR A 264 -2.66 -12.71 -10.31
C TYR A 264 -1.62 -12.80 -11.44
N ILE A 265 -1.05 -11.67 -11.86
CA ILE A 265 -0.06 -11.57 -12.93
C ILE A 265 1.17 -12.43 -12.62
N MET A 266 1.75 -12.30 -11.42
CA MET A 266 2.94 -13.07 -11.05
C MET A 266 2.69 -14.58 -11.08
N ARG A 267 1.54 -15.02 -10.56
CA ARG A 267 1.15 -16.44 -10.62
C ARG A 267 0.98 -16.92 -12.06
N GLN A 268 0.41 -16.09 -12.93
CA GLN A 268 0.19 -16.42 -14.34
C GLN A 268 1.49 -16.46 -15.15
N LEU A 269 2.43 -15.56 -14.89
CA LEU A 269 3.76 -15.56 -15.50
C LEU A 269 4.57 -16.78 -15.05
N GLU A 270 4.57 -17.07 -13.75
CA GLU A 270 5.27 -18.23 -13.21
C GLU A 270 4.75 -19.53 -13.84
N PHE A 271 3.43 -19.68 -13.94
CA PHE A 271 2.81 -20.84 -14.55
C PHE A 271 3.23 -21.00 -16.02
N ARG A 272 3.20 -19.92 -16.81
CA ARG A 272 3.62 -19.92 -18.23
C ARG A 272 5.08 -20.33 -18.38
N ILE A 273 5.97 -19.75 -17.58
CA ILE A 273 7.39 -20.11 -17.58
C ILE A 273 7.57 -21.59 -17.24
N GLN A 274 6.88 -22.10 -16.22
CA GLN A 274 6.93 -23.52 -15.88
C GLN A 274 6.42 -24.41 -17.01
N GLN A 275 5.36 -24.01 -17.74
CA GLN A 275 4.90 -24.73 -18.92
C GLN A 275 5.97 -24.79 -20.02
N ILE A 276 6.69 -23.69 -20.25
CA ILE A 276 7.79 -23.61 -21.21
C ILE A 276 8.91 -24.58 -20.80
N PHE A 277 9.36 -24.55 -19.55
CA PHE A 277 10.36 -25.50 -19.08
C PHE A 277 9.91 -26.97 -19.23
N ASN A 278 8.69 -27.29 -18.81
CA ASN A 278 8.13 -28.64 -18.97
C ASN A 278 8.06 -29.07 -20.45
N CYS A 279 7.78 -28.12 -21.34
CA CYS A 279 7.76 -28.34 -22.78
C CYS A 279 9.11 -28.87 -23.31
N PHE A 280 10.21 -28.33 -22.81
CA PHE A 280 11.56 -28.72 -23.23
C PHE A 280 12.11 -29.93 -22.48
N VAL A 281 11.71 -30.13 -21.22
CA VAL A 281 12.16 -31.29 -20.42
C VAL A 281 11.58 -32.61 -20.95
N PHE A 282 10.33 -32.63 -21.47
CA PHE A 282 9.63 -33.88 -21.82
C PHE A 282 9.59 -34.21 -23.32
N GLY A 283 10.32 -33.48 -24.18
CA GLY A 283 10.62 -33.88 -25.58
C GLY A 283 9.46 -34.01 -26.57
N LYS A 284 8.19 -33.75 -26.18
CA LYS A 284 6.99 -33.87 -27.04
C LYS A 284 6.44 -32.50 -27.47
N TYR A 285 7.28 -31.73 -28.16
CA TYR A 285 7.02 -30.32 -28.54
C TYR A 285 5.70 -30.09 -29.30
N LYS A 286 5.40 -30.92 -30.32
CA LYS A 286 4.25 -30.70 -31.23
C LYS A 286 2.87 -30.75 -30.55
N ILE A 287 2.73 -31.47 -29.45
CA ILE A 287 1.44 -31.63 -28.75
C ILE A 287 1.38 -30.75 -27.50
N ARG A 288 2.47 -30.66 -26.73
CA ARG A 288 2.48 -30.01 -25.41
C ARG A 288 2.77 -28.51 -25.44
N CYS A 289 3.29 -27.98 -26.55
CA CYS A 289 3.79 -26.59 -26.63
C CYS A 289 2.99 -25.72 -27.62
N ARG A 290 1.70 -26.03 -27.79
CA ARG A 290 0.83 -25.30 -28.74
C ARG A 290 0.70 -23.81 -28.43
N PHE A 291 0.92 -23.39 -27.18
CA PHE A 291 0.88 -21.99 -26.78
C PHE A 291 2.04 -21.16 -27.36
N LEU A 292 3.18 -21.77 -27.67
CA LEU A 292 4.32 -21.08 -28.31
C LEU A 292 4.04 -20.62 -29.75
N TYR A 293 3.01 -21.16 -30.40
CA TYR A 293 2.64 -20.78 -31.77
C TYR A 293 1.97 -19.41 -31.85
N ASN A 294 1.46 -18.89 -30.73
CA ASN A 294 0.81 -17.59 -30.69
C ASN A 294 1.02 -16.96 -29.30
N ALA A 295 2.19 -16.32 -29.14
CA ALA A 295 2.58 -15.65 -27.91
C ALA A 295 1.61 -14.50 -27.56
N GLU A 296 1.22 -13.67 -28.55
CA GLU A 296 0.25 -12.58 -28.36
C GLU A 296 -1.05 -13.08 -27.70
N ARG A 297 -1.62 -14.19 -28.22
CA ARG A 297 -2.84 -14.79 -27.66
C ARG A 297 -2.64 -15.31 -26.23
N ASP A 298 -1.47 -15.84 -25.92
CA ASP A 298 -1.16 -16.34 -24.57
C ASP A 298 -1.03 -15.21 -23.53
N PHE A 299 -0.48 -14.06 -23.95
CA PHE A 299 -0.33 -12.86 -23.13
C PHE A 299 -1.55 -11.94 -23.14
N GLN A 300 -2.48 -12.10 -24.09
CA GLN A 300 -3.66 -11.24 -24.27
C GLN A 300 -4.43 -10.99 -22.96
N GLN A 301 -4.65 -12.03 -22.15
CA GLN A 301 -5.35 -11.90 -20.86
C GLN A 301 -4.58 -11.07 -19.84
N LEU A 302 -3.24 -11.14 -19.87
CA LEU A 302 -2.39 -10.35 -18.98
C LEU A 302 -2.36 -8.89 -19.43
N PHE A 303 -2.26 -8.62 -20.73
CA PHE A 303 -2.39 -7.26 -21.26
C PHE A 303 -3.74 -6.63 -20.97
N MET A 304 -4.84 -7.38 -21.10
CA MET A 304 -6.17 -6.88 -20.69
C MET A 304 -6.21 -6.49 -19.21
N LYS A 305 -5.53 -7.24 -18.33
CA LYS A 305 -5.43 -6.87 -16.90
C LYS A 305 -4.62 -5.61 -16.67
N LEU A 306 -3.56 -5.38 -17.45
CA LEU A 306 -2.79 -4.14 -17.40
C LEU A 306 -3.61 -2.94 -17.91
N GLU A 307 -4.34 -3.11 -19.01
CA GLU A 307 -5.23 -2.05 -19.52
C GLU A 307 -6.37 -1.71 -18.55
N GLU A 308 -6.93 -2.72 -17.86
CA GLU A 308 -7.91 -2.51 -16.79
C GLU A 308 -7.32 -1.70 -15.63
N LEU A 309 -6.09 -2.01 -15.21
CA LEU A 309 -5.38 -1.26 -14.16
C LEU A 309 -5.11 0.19 -14.57
N GLU A 310 -4.57 0.39 -15.76
CA GLU A 310 -4.28 1.72 -16.30
C GLU A 310 -5.56 2.57 -16.40
N SER A 311 -6.64 1.99 -16.92
CA SER A 311 -7.95 2.64 -16.98
C SER A 311 -8.48 2.97 -15.58
N TYR A 312 -8.35 2.04 -14.63
CA TYR A 312 -8.75 2.27 -13.24
C TYR A 312 -7.97 3.43 -12.61
N TYR A 313 -6.65 3.48 -12.77
CA TYR A 313 -5.83 4.58 -12.27
C TYR A 313 -6.21 5.90 -12.92
N ALA A 314 -6.40 5.91 -14.24
CA ALA A 314 -6.84 7.10 -14.96
C ALA A 314 -8.18 7.63 -14.44
N ILE A 315 -9.15 6.76 -14.16
CA ILE A 315 -10.46 7.15 -13.59
C ILE A 315 -10.27 7.70 -12.18
N ARG A 316 -9.54 7.00 -11.31
CA ARG A 316 -9.35 7.41 -9.90
C ARG A 316 -8.57 8.71 -9.78
N LYS A 317 -7.52 8.90 -10.57
CA LYS A 317 -6.75 10.16 -10.66
C LYS A 317 -7.62 11.32 -11.18
N LYS A 318 -8.45 11.08 -12.20
CA LYS A 318 -9.39 12.08 -12.76
C LYS A 318 -10.55 12.43 -11.82
N SER A 319 -10.97 11.49 -10.97
CA SER A 319 -11.98 11.77 -9.94
C SER A 319 -11.46 12.67 -8.80
N GLY A 320 -10.13 12.79 -8.66
CA GLY A 320 -9.47 13.74 -7.75
C GLY A 320 -9.10 15.09 -8.38
N ARG A 321 -9.05 15.19 -9.72
CA ARG A 321 -8.77 16.42 -10.49
C ARG A 321 -9.39 16.34 -11.89
N THR A 322 -10.25 17.29 -12.23
CA THR A 322 -10.79 17.49 -13.58
C THR A 322 -9.68 17.86 -14.58
N LEU A 323 -9.71 17.22 -15.78
CA LEU A 323 -8.84 17.33 -16.99
C LEU A 323 -7.55 16.46 -16.95
N ALA A 324 -7.14 15.67 -17.96
CA ALA A 324 -7.47 15.58 -19.40
C ALA A 324 -7.30 14.13 -19.97
N ARG A 325 -7.84 13.91 -21.19
CA ARG A 325 -7.81 12.73 -22.09
C ARG A 325 -6.42 12.05 -22.22
N VAL A 326 -6.30 10.73 -22.03
CA VAL A 326 -6.24 9.67 -23.09
C VAL A 326 -5.46 10.06 -24.35
N ARG A 327 -4.32 9.40 -24.57
CA ARG A 327 -3.79 9.00 -25.88
C ARG A 327 -3.19 7.60 -25.78
N ARG A 328 -3.75 6.65 -26.54
CA ARG A 328 -3.11 5.39 -26.91
C ARG A 328 -2.42 5.56 -28.27
N MET A 329 -1.32 4.83 -28.42
CA MET A 329 -0.61 4.40 -29.64
C MET A 329 -0.02 5.47 -30.58
N GLY A 330 1.31 5.40 -30.71
CA GLY A 330 2.09 6.02 -31.77
C GLY A 330 3.00 7.14 -31.28
N GLN A 331 4.32 6.89 -31.33
CA GLN A 331 5.44 7.77 -30.97
C GLN A 331 5.83 7.75 -29.48
N PHE A 332 6.90 7.00 -29.22
CA PHE A 332 7.91 7.34 -28.22
C PHE A 332 8.35 8.79 -28.48
N GLN A 333 7.74 9.75 -27.79
CA GLN A 333 8.31 11.06 -27.59
C GLN A 333 8.42 11.28 -26.09
N GLU A 334 9.66 11.30 -25.62
CA GLU A 334 10.05 11.73 -24.29
C GLU A 334 9.51 13.15 -24.04
N THR A 335 8.37 13.25 -23.35
CA THR A 335 8.03 14.48 -22.66
C THR A 335 8.70 14.46 -21.29
N PRO A 336 9.54 15.45 -20.95
CA PRO A 336 10.17 15.50 -19.63
C PRO A 336 9.10 15.55 -18.54
N ARG A 337 9.26 14.70 -17.52
CA ARG A 337 8.49 14.64 -16.28
C ARG A 337 8.28 16.03 -15.67
N ALA A 338 7.21 16.72 -16.05
CA ALA A 338 6.78 17.97 -15.44
C ALA A 338 5.66 17.69 -14.41
N ILE A 339 5.95 16.88 -13.39
CA ILE A 339 5.06 16.69 -12.22
C ILE A 339 5.76 17.05 -10.90
N ASN A 340 7.08 17.28 -10.93
CA ASN A 340 7.87 17.55 -9.70
C ASN A 340 7.71 18.95 -9.08
N VAL A 341 6.87 19.85 -9.62
CA VAL A 341 6.76 21.24 -9.11
C VAL A 341 5.43 21.52 -8.40
N GLN A 342 4.37 20.72 -8.61
CA GLN A 342 3.08 20.98 -7.95
C GLN A 342 2.92 20.33 -6.56
N ASN A 343 3.78 19.38 -6.19
CA ASN A 343 3.65 18.66 -4.92
C ASN A 343 4.19 19.47 -3.73
N SER A 344 5.15 20.38 -3.92
CA SER A 344 5.66 21.26 -2.85
C SER A 344 4.64 22.33 -2.42
N GLU A 345 3.79 22.84 -3.32
CA GLU A 345 2.77 23.84 -3.01
C GLU A 345 1.50 23.28 -2.35
N LYS A 346 1.21 21.98 -2.50
CA LYS A 346 0.06 21.34 -1.82
C LYS A 346 0.37 20.99 -0.36
N LEU A 347 1.64 20.99 0.00
CA LEU A 347 2.22 20.36 1.20
C LEU A 347 1.88 21.08 2.52
N LEU A 348 1.33 22.31 2.46
CA LEU A 348 0.94 23.13 3.62
C LEU A 348 -0.47 23.75 3.51
N LYS A 349 -1.33 23.29 2.57
CA LYS A 349 -2.67 23.90 2.40
C LYS A 349 -3.67 23.53 3.50
N CYS A 350 -3.44 22.46 4.24
CA CYS A 350 -4.40 21.97 5.23
C CYS A 350 -4.29 22.65 6.60
N ILE A 351 -3.13 23.21 6.93
CA ILE A 351 -2.92 23.98 8.15
C ILE A 351 -2.94 25.46 7.77
N PRO A 352 -3.86 26.27 8.30
CA PRO A 352 -3.92 27.70 7.97
C PRO A 352 -2.62 28.43 8.29
N PRO A 353 -2.29 29.51 7.56
CA PRO A 353 -1.15 30.35 7.90
C PRO A 353 -1.34 30.95 9.31
N ASN A 354 -0.23 31.05 10.05
CA ASN A 354 -0.17 31.55 11.44
C ASN A 354 -1.06 30.77 12.43
N PHE A 355 -1.35 29.49 12.13
CA PHE A 355 -2.06 28.61 13.05
C PHE A 355 -1.22 28.28 14.30
N PRO A 356 -1.82 28.27 15.50
CA PRO A 356 -3.23 28.52 15.80
C PRO A 356 -3.58 29.98 16.10
N VAL A 357 -2.60 30.88 16.18
CA VAL A 357 -2.77 32.25 16.71
C VAL A 357 -3.89 33.00 15.99
N ALA A 358 -3.86 33.01 14.65
CA ALA A 358 -4.83 33.73 13.84
C ALA A 358 -6.26 33.16 13.96
N GLN A 359 -6.39 31.86 14.24
CA GLN A 359 -7.66 31.15 14.30
C GLN A 359 -8.22 31.04 15.72
N MET A 360 -7.41 31.30 16.74
CA MET A 360 -7.78 31.16 18.13
C MET A 360 -8.76 32.28 18.55
N PRO A 361 -9.97 31.96 19.05
CA PRO A 361 -10.92 32.97 19.49
C PRO A 361 -10.38 33.73 20.71
N SER A 362 -10.79 34.99 20.86
CA SER A 362 -10.36 35.87 21.97
C SER A 362 -10.59 35.22 23.35
N SER A 363 -11.69 34.50 23.51
CA SER A 363 -12.03 33.78 24.73
C SER A 363 -11.08 32.62 25.07
N LEU A 364 -10.42 32.04 24.06
CA LEU A 364 -9.39 31.01 24.26
C LEU A 364 -8.02 31.67 24.44
N ARG A 365 -7.74 32.79 23.76
CA ARG A 365 -6.50 33.56 23.97
C ARG A 365 -6.32 33.99 25.43
N SER A 366 -7.40 34.44 26.09
CA SER A 366 -7.38 34.82 27.52
C SER A 366 -7.04 33.66 28.49
N CYS A 367 -7.04 32.41 28.00
CA CYS A 367 -6.63 31.24 28.77
C CYS A 367 -5.11 31.02 28.82
N PHE A 368 -4.34 31.77 28.03
CA PHE A 368 -2.88 31.68 28.03
C PHE A 368 -2.29 32.80 28.89
N TYR A 369 -1.29 32.50 29.71
CA TYR A 369 -0.68 33.49 30.63
C TYR A 369 0.09 34.62 29.91
N PHE A 370 0.30 34.53 28.59
CA PHE A 370 1.13 35.47 27.82
C PHE A 370 0.45 36.11 26.61
N ILE A 371 -0.78 35.73 26.26
CA ILE A 371 -1.47 36.33 25.11
C ILE A 371 -2.20 37.59 25.60
N GLY A 372 -1.41 38.62 25.85
CA GLY A 372 -1.86 39.90 26.38
C GLY A 372 -0.69 40.87 26.45
N HIS A 373 -0.14 41.23 25.29
CA HIS A 373 0.52 42.49 24.93
C HIS A 373 1.22 42.27 23.59
N ASP A 374 0.47 42.55 22.51
CA ASP A 374 0.86 43.35 21.36
C ASP A 374 -0.38 43.62 20.48
#